data_AF-A0A1G7B8C4-F1
#
_entry.id   AF-A0A1G7B8C4-F1
#
_cell.length_a   1.000
_cell.length_b   1.000
_cell.length_c   1.000
_cell.angle_alpha   90.00
_cell.angle_beta   90.00
_cell.angle_gamma   90.00
#
_symmetry.space_group_name_H-M   'P 1'
#
loop_
_entity.id
_entity.type
_entity.pdbx_description
1 polymer ?
#
loop_
_entity_poly.entity_id
_entity_poly.type
_entity_poly.pdbx_seq_one_letter_code
_entity_poly.pdbx_strand_id
1 'polypeptide(L)' 'MATLTVEVEDHELNFLRDLLNKFPFVKVSEEAAEDSDEEVHANIREGVKQLSLVEEGKLKTRSARDFLKEL' A
#
# COMPACT_ATOMS: atom_id res chain seq x y z
N MET A 1 -3.48 -16.46 -21.52
CA MET A 1 -4.34 -15.61 -20.67
C MET A 1 -4.23 -14.19 -21.20
N ALA A 2 -5.33 -13.46 -21.30
CA ALA A 2 -5.35 -12.08 -21.78
C ALA A 2 -5.70 -11.16 -20.59
N THR A 3 -5.04 -10.02 -20.50
CA THR A 3 -5.24 -9.03 -19.42
C THR A 3 -6.01 -7.83 -19.97
N LEU A 4 -7.01 -7.37 -19.22
CA LEU A 4 -7.81 -6.19 -19.53
C LEU A 4 -7.82 -5.29 -18.30
N THR A 5 -7.42 -4.03 -18.47
CA THR A 5 -7.49 -2.98 -17.46
C THR A 5 -8.68 -2.08 -17.77
N VAL A 6 -9.50 -1.79 -16.77
CA VAL A 6 -10.71 -0.97 -16.91
C VAL A 6 -10.67 0.13 -15.85
N GLU A 7 -10.83 1.37 -16.28
CA GLU A 7 -11.05 2.51 -15.37
C GLU A 7 -12.55 2.67 -15.14
N VAL A 8 -12.94 2.72 -13.87
CA VAL A 8 -14.32 2.91 -13.44
C VAL A 8 -14.37 3.90 -12.29
N GLU A 9 -15.54 4.49 -12.05
CA GLU A 9 -15.76 5.33 -10.88
C GLU A 9 -15.69 4.47 -9.60
N ASP A 10 -15.05 4.99 -8.54
CA ASP A 10 -14.79 4.26 -7.29
C ASP A 10 -16.06 3.61 -6.69
N HIS A 11 -17.20 4.30 -6.80
CA HIS A 11 -18.47 3.81 -6.26
C HIS A 11 -19.03 2.60 -7.02
N GLU A 12 -18.64 2.42 -8.30
CA GLU A 12 -19.05 1.31 -9.16
C GLU A 12 -18.07 0.13 -9.09
N LEU A 13 -16.91 0.29 -8.45
CA LEU A 13 -15.88 -0.74 -8.35
C LEU A 13 -16.40 -2.01 -7.67
N ASN A 14 -17.13 -1.85 -6.57
CA ASN A 14 -17.74 -2.97 -5.84
C ASN A 14 -18.78 -3.71 -6.70
N PHE A 15 -19.60 -2.98 -7.45
CA PHE A 15 -20.59 -3.56 -8.35
C PHE A 15 -19.93 -4.37 -9.48
N LEU A 16 -18.89 -3.81 -10.11
CA LEU A 16 -18.14 -4.49 -11.16
C LEU A 16 -17.45 -5.75 -10.62
N ARG A 17 -16.84 -5.67 -9.44
CA ARG A 17 -16.21 -6.80 -8.75
C ARG A 17 -17.20 -7.94 -8.54
N ASP A 18 -18.38 -7.65 -8.00
CA ASP A 18 -19.43 -8.63 -7.76
C ASP A 18 -19.97 -9.27 -9.04
N LEU A 19 -20.03 -8.49 -10.13
CA LEU A 19 -20.42 -9.01 -11.44
C LEU A 19 -19.36 -9.95 -12.01
N LEU A 20 -18.08 -9.56 -11.95
CA LEU A 20 -16.97 -10.34 -12.47
C LEU A 20 -16.76 -11.65 -11.71
N ASN A 21 -16.98 -11.66 -10.39
CA ASN A 21 -16.91 -12.86 -9.55
C ASN A 21 -17.93 -13.95 -9.91
N LYS A 22 -19.01 -13.62 -10.64
CA LYS A 22 -20.00 -14.61 -11.10
C LYS A 22 -19.53 -15.41 -12.30
N PHE A 23 -18.48 -14.96 -12.99
CA PHE A 23 -17.97 -15.64 -14.17
C PHE A 23 -16.83 -16.59 -13.78
N PRO A 24 -16.97 -17.91 -13.99
CA PRO A 24 -15.98 -18.91 -13.56
C PRO A 24 -14.65 -18.84 -14.35
N PHE A 25 -14.63 -18.07 -15.44
CA PHE A 25 -13.48 -17.87 -16.31
C PHE A 25 -12.74 -16.55 -16.04
N VAL A 26 -13.24 -15.72 -15.12
CA VAL A 26 -12.62 -14.44 -14.75
C VAL A 26 -11.85 -14.60 -13.46
N LYS A 27 -10.64 -14.05 -13.43
CA LYS A 27 -9.83 -13.93 -12.23
C LYS A 27 -9.61 -12.46 -11.96
N VAL A 28 -10.28 -11.93 -10.95
CA VAL A 28 -10.09 -10.53 -10.52
C VAL A 28 -8.78 -10.49 -9.73
N SER A 29 -7.81 -9.73 -10.25
CA SER A 29 -6.60 -9.38 -9.52
C SER A 29 -6.80 -7.99 -8.96
N GLU A 30 -6.94 -7.88 -7.66
CA GLU A 30 -6.77 -6.59 -7.00
C GLU A 30 -5.27 -6.36 -6.91
N GLU A 31 -4.75 -5.49 -7.77
CA GLU A 31 -3.52 -4.78 -7.40
C GLU A 31 -3.94 -3.90 -6.23
N ALA A 32 -3.90 -4.47 -5.02
CA ALA A 32 -4.22 -3.76 -3.80
C ALA A 32 -3.25 -2.58 -3.69
N ALA A 33 -3.79 -1.38 -3.94
CA ALA A 33 -3.10 -0.12 -3.67
C ALA A 33 -3.27 0.31 -2.20
N GLU A 34 -3.86 -0.54 -1.36
CA GLU A 34 -3.96 -0.34 0.08
C GLU A 34 -3.01 -1.30 0.79
N ASP A 35 -2.00 -0.75 1.46
CA ASP A 35 -1.13 -1.49 2.38
C ASP A 35 -2.01 -2.26 3.38
N SER A 36 -1.69 -3.54 3.63
CA SER A 36 -2.43 -4.30 4.63
C SER A 36 -2.24 -3.71 6.03
N ASP A 37 -3.20 -3.94 6.94
CA ASP A 37 -3.06 -3.53 8.35
C ASP A 37 -1.74 -4.06 8.95
N GLU A 38 -1.31 -5.27 8.58
CA GLU A 38 -0.02 -5.82 8.99
C GLU A 38 1.18 -5.03 8.44
N GLU A 39 1.12 -4.58 7.19
CA GLU A 39 2.16 -3.75 6.57
C GLU A 39 2.24 -2.37 7.23
N VAL A 40 1.09 -1.75 7.53
CA VAL A 40 1.02 -0.50 8.30
C VAL A 40 1.64 -0.68 9.70
N HIS A 41 1.29 -1.76 10.41
CA HIS A 41 1.86 -2.05 11.72
C HIS A 41 3.37 -2.34 11.66
N ALA A 42 3.84 -3.04 10.63
CA ALA A 42 5.25 -3.30 10.40
C ALA A 42 6.03 -2.00 10.17
N ASN A 43 5.50 -1.12 9.31
CA ASN A 43 6.07 0.18 8.98
C ASN A 43 6.19 1.08 10.22
N ILE A 44 5.15 1.12 11.07
CA ILE A 44 5.18 1.88 12.33
C ILE A 44 6.26 1.33 13.28
N ARG A 45 6.32 0.00 13.45
CA ARG A 45 7.31 -0.65 14.32
C ARG A 45 8.74 -0.36 13.86
N GLU A 46 8.96 -0.40 12.55
CA GLU A 46 10.25 -0.06 11.97
C GLU A 46 10.63 1.39 12.22
N GLY A 47 9.69 2.32 12.04
CA GLY A 47 9.90 3.74 12.36
C GLY A 47 10.33 3.96 13.81
N VAL A 48 9.68 3.30 14.77
CA VAL A 48 10.06 3.38 16.20
C VAL A 48 11.48 2.84 16.43
N LYS A 49 11.83 1.71 15.81
CA LYS A 49 13.19 1.14 15.93
C LYS A 49 14.26 2.08 15.37
N GLN A 50 13.98 2.76 14.27
CA GLN A 50 14.90 3.75 13.70
C GLN A 50 15.10 4.94 14.64
N LEU A 51 14.05 5.43 15.30
CA LEU A 51 14.14 6.49 16.31
C LEU A 51 15.03 6.08 17.48
N SER A 52 14.87 4.86 18.02
CA SER A 52 15.74 4.37 19.10
C SER A 52 17.22 4.31 18.70
N LEU A 53 17.51 3.88 17.48
CA LEU A 53 18.89 3.84 16.97
C LEU A 53 19.50 5.23 16.75
N VAL A 54 18.66 6.23 16.44
CA VAL A 54 19.06 7.64 16.40
C VAL A 54 19.39 8.15 17.81
N GLU A 55 18.56 7.85 18.80
CA GLU A 55 18.81 8.22 20.21
C GLU A 55 20.10 7.59 20.75
N GLU A 56 20.39 6.35 20.36
CA GLU A 56 21.65 5.66 20.68
C GLU A 56 22.87 6.21 19.91
N GLY A 57 22.69 7.16 18.99
CA GLY A 57 23.75 7.74 18.16
C GLY A 57 24.27 6.81 17.06
N LYS A 58 23.59 5.69 16.80
CA LYS A 58 23.97 4.69 15.78
C LYS A 58 23.47 5.04 14.38
N LEU A 59 22.45 5.90 14.28
CA LEU A 59 21.88 6.38 13.02
C LEU A 59 21.97 7.90 12.93
N LYS A 60 22.29 8.41 11.73
CA LYS A 60 22.29 9.85 11.46
C LYS A 60 20.86 10.32 11.21
N THR A 61 20.51 11.47 11.78
CA THR A 61 19.24 12.13 11.50
C THR A 61 19.30 12.90 10.20
N ARG A 62 18.13 13.15 9.62
CA ARG A 62 17.91 14.12 8.55
C ARG A 62 16.79 15.07 8.95
N SER A 63 16.72 16.23 8.31
CA SER A 63 15.63 17.14 8.57
C SER A 63 14.31 16.54 8.07
N ALA A 64 13.22 16.76 8.81
CA ALA A 64 11.90 16.33 8.40
C ALA A 64 11.48 16.94 7.06
N ARG A 65 11.94 18.16 6.76
CA ARG A 65 11.66 18.84 5.49
C ARG A 65 12.35 18.18 4.30
N ASP A 66 13.59 17.73 4.47
CA ASP A 66 14.32 17.06 3.39
C ASP A 66 13.75 15.66 3.15
N PHE A 67 13.38 14.96 4.22
CA PHE A 67 12.67 13.68 4.12
C PHE A 67 11.38 13.78 3.31
N LEU A 68 10.53 14.76 3.61
CA LEU A 68 9.24 14.95 2.93
C LEU A 68 9.36 15.36 1.45
N LYS A 69 10.55 15.76 0.98
CA LYS A 69 10.80 16.06 -0.44
C LYS A 69 11.19 14.83 -1.25
N GLU A 70 11.59 13.75 -0.59
CA GLU A 70 12.08 12.52 -1.22
C GLU A 70 11.02 11.41 -1.34
N LEU A 71 9.91 11.55 -0.59
CA LEU A 71 8.70 10.73 -0.72
C LEU A 71 7.83 11.25 -1.86
#